data_AF-X1G1C2-F1
#
_entry.id   AF-X1G1C2-F1
#
_cell.length_a   1.000
_cell.length_b   1.000
_cell.length_c   1.000
_cell.angle_alpha   90.00
_cell.angle_beta   90.00
_cell.angle_gamma   90.00
#
_symmetry.space_group_name_H-M   'P 1'
#
loop_
_entity.id
_entity.type
_entity.pdbx_description
1 polymer ?
#
loop_
_entity_poly.entity_id
_entity_poly.type
_entity_poly.pdbx_seq_one_letter_code
_entity_poly.pdbx_strand_id
1 'polypeptide(L)' 'IMSAVECYYQLTDMIPDKHLSSKTFVKDAQTGLVNSHAGTGTSISNFILRRP' A
#
# COMPACT_ATOMS: atom_id res chain seq x y z
N ILE A 1 -4.80 2.05 -7.99
CA ILE A 1 -5.36 3.05 -7.04
C ILE A 1 -5.64 2.39 -5.68
N MET A 2 -6.50 1.36 -5.61
CA MET A 2 -6.80 0.64 -4.35
C MET A 2 -5.55 0.25 -3.55
N SER A 3 -4.57 -0.42 -4.17
CA SER A 3 -3.33 -0.83 -3.51
C SER A 3 -2.44 0.33 -3.04
N ALA A 4 -2.48 1.47 -3.73
CA ALA A 4 -1.75 2.67 -3.31
C ALA A 4 -2.40 3.34 -2.09
N VAL A 5 -3.73 3.31 -2.01
CA VAL A 5 -4.49 3.80 -0.85
C VAL A 5 -4.28 2.89 0.37
N GLU A 6 -4.30 1.57 0.19
CA GLU A 6 -3.93 0.64 1.26
C GLU A 6 -2.49 0.85 1.74
N CYS A 7 -1.55 1.02 0.81
CA CYS A 7 -0.17 1.32 1.15
C CYS A 7 -0.04 2.64 1.93
N TYR A 8 -0.81 3.66 1.57
CA TYR A 8 -0.87 4.90 2.35
C TYR A 8 -1.38 4.65 3.77
N TYR A 9 -2.47 3.89 3.95
CA TYR A 9 -2.97 3.55 5.28
C TYR A 9 -1.98 2.75 6.11
N GLN A 10 -1.17 1.88 5.50
CA GLN A 10 -0.08 1.18 6.17
C GLN A 10 0.97 2.18 6.65
N LEU A 11 1.41 3.07 5.74
CA LEU A 11 2.41 4.10 6.05
C LEU A 11 1.94 5.07 7.12
N THR A 12 0.64 5.32 7.28
CA THR A 12 0.11 6.23 8.31
C THR A 12 -0.43 5.51 9.54
N ASP A 13 -0.18 4.20 9.69
CA ASP A 13 -0.71 3.36 10.77
C ASP A 13 -2.25 3.38 10.91
N MET A 14 -2.97 3.75 9.86
CA MET A 14 -4.44 3.84 9.83
C MET A 14 -5.12 2.53 9.41
N ILE A 15 -4.34 1.50 9.04
CA ILE A 15 -4.86 0.21 8.57
C ILE A 15 -5.81 -0.48 9.55
N PRO A 16 -5.50 -0.55 10.87
CA PRO A 16 -6.39 -1.20 11.83
C PRO A 16 -7.79 -0.57 11.86
N ASP A 17 -7.88 0.74 11.60
CA ASP A 17 -9.13 1.49 11.62
C ASP A 17 -9.89 1.44 10.29
N LYS A 18 -9.17 1.38 9.16
CA LYS A 18 -9.76 1.50 7.80
C LYS A 18 -9.97 0.17 7.09
N HIS A 19 -9.11 -0.81 7.34
CA HIS A 19 -9.13 -2.08 6.63
C HIS A 19 -9.33 -3.29 7.59
N LEU A 20 -9.44 -3.02 8.91
CA LEU A 20 -9.74 -3.97 10.00
C LEU A 20 -8.81 -5.21 10.07
N SER A 21 -7.78 -5.28 9.22
CA SER A 21 -6.81 -6.36 9.14
C SER A 21 -5.53 -5.94 9.85
N SER A 22 -5.33 -6.46 11.06
CA SER A 22 -4.07 -6.32 11.80
C SER A 22 -3.02 -7.36 11.41
N LYS A 23 -3.42 -8.42 10.70
CA LYS A 23 -2.53 -9.55 10.36
C LYS A 23 -1.40 -9.17 9.40
N THR A 24 -1.70 -8.28 8.47
CA THR A 24 -0.75 -7.80 7.43
C THR A 24 -0.28 -6.38 7.69
N PHE A 25 -0.55 -5.85 8.89
CA PHE A 25 -0.16 -4.51 9.27
C PHE A 25 1.34 -4.47 9.58
N VAL A 26 2.07 -3.59 8.91
CA VAL A 26 3.50 -3.36 9.16
C VAL A 26 3.63 -2.03 9.89
N LYS A 27 3.79 -2.12 11.21
CA LYS A 27 3.92 -0.95 12.07
C LYS A 27 5.17 -0.15 11.72
N ASP A 28 5.05 1.17 11.72
CA ASP A 28 6.16 2.11 11.53
C ASP A 28 6.88 2.01 10.17
N ALA A 29 6.18 1.50 9.15
CA ALA A 29 6.70 1.43 7.79
C ALA A 29 7.08 2.84 7.28
N GLN A 30 8.32 2.99 6.81
CA GLN A 30 8.85 4.24 6.27
C GLN A 30 8.64 4.38 4.78
N THR A 31 8.55 3.24 4.08
CA THR A 31 8.44 3.16 2.63
C THR A 31 7.51 2.02 2.25
N GLY A 32 6.77 2.21 1.17
CA GLY A 32 5.89 1.20 0.60
C GLY A 32 6.13 1.07 -0.90
N LEU A 33 5.99 -0.16 -1.39
CA LEU A 33 6.13 -0.52 -2.79
C LEU A 33 4.79 -1.03 -3.30
N VAL A 34 4.29 -0.43 -4.36
CA VAL A 34 3.07 -0.87 -5.03
C VAL A 34 3.39 -1.19 -6.47
N ASN A 35 3.25 -2.47 -6.82
CA ASN A 35 3.28 -2.93 -8.18
C ASN A 35 1.83 -3.07 -8.66
N SER A 36 1.43 -2.23 -9.61
CA SER A 36 0.09 -2.24 -10.18
C SER A 36 0.15 -2.75 -11.61
N HIS A 37 -0.69 -3.73 -11.90
CA HIS A 37 -0.74 -4.41 -13.19
C HIS A 37 -2.12 -4.19 -13.82
N ALA A 38 -2.13 -3.81 -15.09
CA ALA A 38 -3.37 -3.65 -15.85
C ALA A 38 -3.74 -4.98 -16.51
N GLY A 39 -4.70 -5.71 -15.91
CA GLY A 39 -5.45 -6.83 -16.50
C GLY A 39 -4.62 -8.02 -17.01
N THR A 40 -3.96 -7.85 -18.15
CA THR A 40 -3.19 -8.88 -18.89
C THR A 40 -1.68 -8.82 -18.63
N GLY A 41 -1.17 -7.74 -18.04
CA GLY A 41 0.22 -7.64 -17.59
C GLY A 41 1.23 -7.11 -18.55
N THR A 42 0.72 -6.61 -19.66
CA THR A 42 1.52 -5.92 -20.67
C THR A 42 2.01 -4.56 -20.16
N SER A 43 1.40 -4.01 -19.11
CA SER A 43 1.85 -2.78 -18.46
C SER A 43 1.86 -2.94 -16.94
N ILE A 44 3.02 -2.63 -16.36
CA ILE A 44 3.27 -2.65 -14.92
C ILE A 44 3.72 -1.26 -14.50
N SER A 45 3.01 -0.68 -13.54
CA SER A 45 3.40 0.57 -12.89
C SER A 45 3.93 0.28 -11.50
N ASN A 46 5.15 0.74 -11.20
CA ASN A 46 5.74 0.62 -9.87
C ASN A 46 5.71 1.99 -9.19
N PHE A 47 5.14 2.04 -7.99
CA PHE A 47 5.10 3.23 -7.15
C PHE A 47 5.92 2.99 -5.89
N ILE A 48 6.77 3.96 -5.57
CA ILE A 48 7.51 4.01 -4.30
C ILE A 48 6.91 5.17 -3.51
N LEU A 49 6.29 4.84 -2.38
CA LEU A 49 5.64 5.80 -1.51
C LEU A 49 6.46 5.91 -0.23
N ARG A 50 6.72 7.14 0.22
CA ARG A 50 7.38 7.40 1.50
C ARG A 50 6.35 7.88 2.50
N ARG A 51 6.52 7.49 3.76
CA ARG A 51 5.80 8.11 4.88
C ARG A 51 6.00 9.65 4.79
N PRO A 52 4.93 10.44 4.90
CA PRO A 52 5.04 11.90 4.93
C PRO A 52 5.89 12.39 6.11
#